data_AF-L9MSM8-F1
#
_entry.id   AF-L9MSM8-F1
#
_cell.length_a   1.000
_cell.length_b   1.000
_cell.length_c   1.000
_cell.angle_alpha   90.00
_cell.angle_beta   90.00
_cell.angle_gamma   90.00
#
_symmetry.space_group_name_H-M   'P 1'
#
loop_
_entity.id
_entity.type
_entity.pdbx_description
1 polymer ?
#
loop_
_entity_poly.entity_id
_entity_poly.type
_entity_poly.pdbx_seq_one_letter_code
_entity_poly.pdbx_strand_id
1 'polypeptide(L)'
;MQNLIIKTKTAQLLTSSQRKNFEVLRKPLIQYAIRYQRNYPFDILEEVADYLEYFIQNPLFSIDLIETKIKDHIEMGQNEYSFSLNEISNAFSILTQTKYLTLNYVLSALNHILIAYSFNFENQLFLKQEDNFLLSILEKYQIY
;
A
#
# COMPACT_ATOMS: atom_id res chain seq x y z
N MET A 1 -0.32 11.55 13.77
CA MET A 1 0.03 10.30 13.09
C MET A 1 1.50 10.39 12.65
N GLN A 2 2.30 9.37 12.89
CA GLN A 2 3.72 9.37 12.52
C GLN A 2 3.84 9.39 11.00
N ASN A 3 4.84 10.10 10.45
CA ASN A 3 5.13 10.08 9.02
C ASN A 3 6.50 9.42 8.83
N LEU A 4 6.49 8.13 8.52
CA LEU A 4 7.68 7.33 8.30
C LEU A 4 8.20 7.47 6.89
N ILE A 5 7.30 7.63 5.91
CA ILE A 5 7.68 7.68 4.49
C ILE A 5 8.61 8.86 4.19
N ILE A 6 8.46 10.01 4.86
CA ILE A 6 9.34 11.18 4.66
C ILE A 6 10.82 10.93 4.99
N LYS A 7 11.13 9.88 5.76
CA LYS A 7 12.50 9.52 6.12
C LYS A 7 13.17 8.61 5.08
N THR A 8 12.44 8.23 4.03
CA THR A 8 12.88 7.27 3.02
C THR A 8 13.44 7.98 1.79
N LYS A 9 14.36 7.31 1.09
CA LYS A 9 14.83 7.74 -0.24
C LYS A 9 13.73 7.59 -1.29
N THR A 10 12.86 6.58 -1.14
CA THR A 10 11.66 6.38 -1.96
C THR A 10 10.82 7.66 -2.04
N ALA A 11 10.51 8.30 -0.91
CA ALA A 11 9.72 9.54 -0.90
C ALA A 11 10.41 10.70 -1.62
N GLN A 12 11.73 10.82 -1.44
CA GLN A 12 12.52 11.86 -2.09
C GLN A 12 12.45 11.72 -3.63
N LEU A 13 12.61 10.50 -4.14
CA LEU A 13 12.55 10.23 -5.58
C LEU A 13 11.15 10.39 -6.17
N LEU A 14 10.11 9.94 -5.46
CA LEU A 14 8.72 10.17 -5.89
C LEU A 14 8.41 11.67 -5.98
N THR A 15 8.87 12.45 -5.00
CA THR A 15 8.63 13.90 -4.94
C THR A 15 9.44 14.67 -5.98
N SER A 16 10.65 14.22 -6.32
CA SER A 16 11.47 14.83 -7.37
C SER A 16 11.08 14.40 -8.78
N SER A 17 10.27 13.35 -8.93
CA SER A 17 9.80 12.90 -10.24
C SER A 17 8.93 13.97 -10.92
N GLN A 18 9.09 14.16 -12.22
CA GLN A 18 8.24 15.08 -13.01
C GLN A 18 6.86 14.47 -13.34
N ARG A 19 6.57 13.27 -12.82
CA ARG A 19 5.32 12.55 -13.12
C ARG A 19 4.14 13.19 -12.39
N LYS A 20 3.03 13.33 -13.11
CA LYS A 20 1.75 13.81 -12.56
C LYS A 20 0.76 12.68 -12.24
N ASN A 21 1.01 11.49 -12.78
CA ASN A 21 0.16 10.31 -12.65
C ASN A 21 1.04 9.13 -12.21
N PHE A 22 0.61 8.45 -11.14
CA PHE A 22 1.30 7.32 -10.55
C PHE A 22 0.50 6.00 -10.62
N GLU A 23 -0.50 5.90 -11.49
CA GLU A 23 -1.32 4.69 -11.68
C GLU A 23 -0.50 3.43 -11.95
N VAL A 24 0.65 3.57 -12.62
CA VAL A 24 1.58 2.47 -12.86
C VAL A 24 2.06 1.80 -11.57
N LEU A 25 2.05 2.54 -10.45
CA LEU A 25 2.41 2.02 -9.12
C LEU A 25 1.24 1.36 -8.39
N ARG A 26 -0.01 1.45 -8.87
CA ARG A 26 -1.15 0.91 -8.13
C ARG A 26 -1.02 -0.58 -7.87
N LYS A 27 -0.78 -1.38 -8.93
CA LYS A 27 -0.61 -2.83 -8.83
C LYS A 27 0.56 -3.23 -7.90
N PRO A 28 1.79 -2.72 -8.07
CA PRO A 28 2.88 -3.10 -7.18
C PRO A 28 2.70 -2.62 -5.73
N LEU A 29 2.00 -1.50 -5.50
CA LEU A 29 1.69 -1.07 -4.14
C LEU A 29 0.61 -1.93 -3.49
N ILE A 30 -0.38 -2.41 -4.25
CA ILE A 30 -1.32 -3.43 -3.78
C ILE A 30 -0.57 -4.71 -3.41
N GLN A 31 0.36 -5.17 -4.25
CA GLN A 31 1.22 -6.34 -3.93
C GLN A 31 2.03 -6.12 -2.66
N TYR A 32 2.53 -4.91 -2.44
CA TYR A 32 3.29 -4.59 -1.24
C TYR A 32 2.41 -4.61 0.03
N ALA A 33 1.19 -4.11 -0.05
CA ALA A 33 0.20 -4.22 1.04
C ALA A 33 -0.18 -5.70 1.30
N ILE A 34 -0.40 -6.49 0.24
CA ILE A 34 -0.65 -7.94 0.36
C ILE A 34 0.53 -8.63 1.04
N ARG A 35 1.78 -8.31 0.68
CA ARG A 35 2.98 -8.86 1.35
C ARG A 35 2.94 -8.63 2.86
N TYR A 36 2.51 -7.46 3.32
CA TYR A 36 2.31 -7.22 4.76
C TYR A 36 1.26 -8.16 5.35
N GLN A 37 0.07 -8.20 4.75
CA GLN A 37 -1.04 -9.04 5.21
C GLN A 37 -0.67 -10.54 5.23
N ARG A 38 0.15 -11.03 4.30
CA ARG A 38 0.62 -12.42 4.31
C ARG A 38 1.60 -12.72 5.45
N ASN A 39 2.43 -11.75 5.82
CA ASN A 39 3.37 -11.90 6.93
C ASN A 39 2.70 -11.72 8.30
N TYR A 40 1.66 -10.89 8.37
CA TYR A 40 0.92 -10.52 9.58
C TYR A 40 -0.59 -10.59 9.30
N PRO A 41 -1.17 -11.80 9.29
CA PRO A 41 -2.52 -12.01 8.84
C PRO A 41 -3.56 -11.44 9.81
N PHE A 42 -4.56 -10.78 9.22
CA PHE A 42 -5.82 -10.41 9.85
C PHE A 42 -6.98 -11.09 9.12
N ASP A 43 -7.82 -11.84 9.84
CA ASP A 43 -8.92 -12.61 9.26
C ASP A 43 -9.85 -11.75 8.39
N ILE A 44 -10.15 -10.52 8.83
CA ILE A 44 -11.01 -9.57 8.09
C ILE A 44 -10.45 -9.22 6.70
N LEU A 45 -9.13 -9.26 6.53
CA LEU A 45 -8.45 -8.90 5.28
C LEU A 45 -7.96 -10.11 4.47
N GLU A 46 -8.24 -11.34 4.91
CA GLU A 46 -7.84 -12.55 4.17
C GLU A 46 -8.46 -12.58 2.78
N GLU A 47 -9.79 -12.43 2.70
CA GLU A 47 -10.51 -12.38 1.42
C GLU A 47 -10.09 -11.17 0.57
N VAL A 48 -9.76 -10.03 1.21
CA VAL A 48 -9.25 -8.83 0.52
C VAL A 48 -7.93 -9.14 -0.18
N ALA A 49 -6.99 -9.78 0.51
CA ALA A 49 -5.69 -10.12 -0.07
C ALA A 49 -5.82 -11.14 -1.20
N ASP A 50 -6.60 -12.20 -1.01
CA ASP A 50 -6.83 -13.24 -2.03
C ASP A 50 -7.47 -12.65 -3.29
N TYR A 51 -8.55 -11.88 -3.12
CA TYR A 51 -9.22 -11.21 -4.22
C TYR A 51 -8.28 -10.28 -4.97
N LEU A 52 -7.59 -9.38 -4.26
CA LEU A 52 -6.73 -8.38 -4.89
C LEU A 52 -5.52 -9.02 -5.56
N GLU A 53 -4.96 -10.09 -5.01
CA GLU A 53 -3.85 -10.84 -5.60
C GLU A 53 -4.23 -11.43 -6.97
N TYR A 54 -5.42 -12.04 -7.06
CA TYR A 54 -5.97 -12.50 -8.34
C TYR A 54 -6.28 -11.32 -9.28
N PHE A 55 -6.94 -10.29 -8.74
CA PHE A 55 -7.49 -9.18 -9.51
C PHE A 55 -6.42 -8.35 -10.23
N ILE A 56 -5.29 -8.08 -9.58
CA ILE A 56 -4.20 -7.30 -10.19
C ILE A 56 -3.46 -8.04 -11.30
N GLN A 57 -3.53 -9.37 -11.36
CA GLN A 57 -2.96 -10.16 -12.45
C GLN A 57 -3.84 -10.11 -13.71
N ASN A 58 -5.11 -9.71 -13.56
CA ASN A 58 -6.02 -9.61 -14.68
C ASN A 58 -5.59 -8.46 -15.63
N PRO A 59 -5.48 -8.71 -16.95
CA PRO A 59 -5.21 -7.67 -17.95
C PRO A 59 -6.28 -6.59 -18.02
N LEU A 60 -7.53 -6.92 -17.68
CA LEU A 60 -8.68 -6.02 -17.64
C LEU A 60 -8.84 -5.32 -16.28
N PHE A 61 -7.78 -5.28 -15.47
CA PHE A 61 -7.79 -4.59 -14.18
C PHE A 61 -8.33 -3.16 -14.32
N SER A 62 -9.41 -2.89 -13.58
CA SER A 62 -9.96 -1.56 -13.40
C SER A 62 -10.47 -1.44 -11.97
N ILE A 63 -10.05 -0.42 -11.25
CA ILE A 63 -10.49 -0.16 -9.87
C ILE A 63 -12.01 -0.03 -9.73
N ASP A 64 -12.70 0.37 -10.81
CA ASP A 64 -14.16 0.50 -10.83
C ASP A 64 -14.86 -0.88 -10.73
N LEU A 65 -14.14 -1.97 -11.02
CA LEU A 65 -14.64 -3.35 -10.96
C LEU A 65 -14.38 -4.02 -9.61
N ILE A 66 -13.82 -3.32 -8.62
CA ILE A 66 -13.63 -3.89 -7.29
C ILE A 66 -14.99 -4.07 -6.61
N GLU A 67 -15.26 -5.31 -6.22
CA GLU A 67 -16.51 -5.72 -5.58
C GLU A 67 -16.78 -4.94 -4.29
N THR A 68 -18.05 -4.60 -4.05
CA THR A 68 -18.48 -3.86 -2.85
C THR A 68 -18.09 -4.60 -1.58
N LYS A 69 -18.25 -5.93 -1.54
CA LYS A 69 -17.88 -6.75 -0.37
C LYS A 69 -16.42 -6.57 0.03
N ILE A 70 -15.50 -6.45 -0.94
CA ILE A 70 -14.08 -6.23 -0.68
C ILE A 70 -13.85 -4.83 -0.06
N LYS A 71 -14.60 -3.83 -0.52
CA LYS A 71 -14.57 -2.48 0.07
C LYS A 71 -15.11 -2.48 1.49
N ASP A 72 -16.18 -3.24 1.75
CA ASP A 72 -16.78 -3.36 3.08
C ASP A 72 -15.80 -4.02 4.07
N HIS A 73 -15.10 -5.09 3.67
CA HIS A 73 -14.07 -5.71 4.52
C HIS A 73 -12.90 -4.75 4.82
N ILE A 74 -12.48 -3.96 3.84
CA ILE A 74 -11.48 -2.90 4.05
C ILE A 74 -12.00 -1.88 5.07
N GLU A 75 -13.25 -1.42 4.93
CA GLU A 75 -13.85 -0.44 5.85
C GLU A 75 -14.00 -1.01 7.26
N MET A 76 -14.37 -2.29 7.41
CA MET A 76 -14.38 -2.95 8.72
C MET A 76 -13.01 -2.88 9.38
N GLY A 77 -11.94 -3.26 8.66
CA GLY A 77 -10.57 -3.20 9.18
C GLY A 77 -10.10 -1.79 9.55
N GLN A 78 -10.60 -0.73 8.90
CA GLN A 78 -10.31 0.66 9.29
C GLN A 78 -10.88 1.05 10.66
N ASN A 79 -11.95 0.37 11.12
CA ASN A 79 -12.70 0.72 12.32
C ASN A 79 -12.46 -0.24 13.51
N GLU A 80 -11.57 -1.22 13.35
CA GLU A 80 -11.19 -2.15 14.42
C GLU A 80 -10.28 -1.51 15.48
N TYR A 81 -10.18 -2.13 16.66
CA TYR A 81 -9.29 -1.65 17.74
C TYR A 81 -7.79 -1.94 17.55
N SER A 82 -7.41 -2.54 16.41
CA SER A 82 -6.03 -2.88 16.08
C SER A 82 -5.40 -1.82 15.17
N PHE A 83 -4.39 -1.10 15.68
CA PHE A 83 -3.73 -0.03 14.93
C PHE A 83 -3.10 -0.51 13.62
N SER A 84 -2.37 -1.62 13.64
CA SER A 84 -1.75 -2.17 12.43
C SER A 84 -2.78 -2.59 11.38
N LEU A 85 -3.92 -3.15 11.83
CA LEU A 85 -5.05 -3.47 10.95
C LEU A 85 -5.67 -2.20 10.35
N ASN A 86 -5.87 -1.15 11.14
CA ASN A 86 -6.40 0.11 10.62
C ASN A 86 -5.47 0.70 9.55
N GLU A 87 -4.17 0.69 9.80
CA GLU A 87 -3.16 1.23 8.89
C GLU A 87 -3.12 0.44 7.58
N ILE A 88 -3.04 -0.89 7.61
CA ILE A 88 -3.04 -1.65 6.36
C ILE A 88 -4.38 -1.54 5.60
N SER A 89 -5.51 -1.43 6.33
CA SER A 89 -6.83 -1.20 5.72
C SER A 89 -6.90 0.18 5.06
N ASN A 90 -6.35 1.22 5.68
CA ASN A 90 -6.23 2.56 5.08
C ASN A 90 -5.40 2.53 3.79
N ALA A 91 -4.30 1.75 3.77
CA ALA A 91 -3.52 1.57 2.56
C ALA A 91 -4.33 0.90 1.44
N PHE A 92 -5.03 -0.20 1.74
CA PHE A 92 -5.92 -0.85 0.77
C PHE A 92 -7.03 0.07 0.28
N SER A 93 -7.67 0.82 1.18
CA SER A 93 -8.72 1.79 0.82
C SER A 93 -8.20 2.81 -0.19
N ILE A 94 -7.06 3.44 0.07
CA ILE A 94 -6.45 4.39 -0.87
C ILE A 94 -6.19 3.71 -2.23
N LEU A 95 -5.59 2.52 -2.22
CA LEU A 95 -5.17 1.84 -3.45
C LEU A 95 -6.32 1.23 -4.26
N THR A 96 -7.49 1.03 -3.67
CA THR A 96 -8.65 0.39 -4.32
C THR A 96 -9.81 1.34 -4.58
N GLN A 97 -9.95 2.40 -3.79
CA GLN A 97 -11.11 3.29 -3.84
C GLN A 97 -10.80 4.67 -4.43
N THR A 98 -9.52 5.03 -4.59
CA THR A 98 -9.16 6.30 -5.26
C THR A 98 -9.16 6.16 -6.78
N LYS A 99 -9.95 7.00 -7.46
CA LYS A 99 -10.06 6.97 -8.93
C LYS A 99 -8.75 7.28 -9.65
N TYR A 100 -7.98 8.23 -9.13
CA TYR A 100 -6.72 8.67 -9.72
C TYR A 100 -5.63 8.73 -8.65
N LEU A 101 -4.54 7.98 -8.86
CA LEU A 101 -3.43 7.85 -7.94
C LEU A 101 -2.46 9.00 -8.15
N THR A 102 -2.63 10.03 -7.31
CA THR A 102 -1.74 11.18 -7.21
C THR A 102 -0.54 10.86 -6.32
N LEU A 103 0.51 11.70 -6.39
CA LEU A 103 1.67 11.59 -5.51
C LEU A 103 1.25 11.54 -4.02
N ASN A 104 0.30 12.39 -3.61
CA ASN A 104 -0.15 12.44 -2.22
C ASN A 104 -0.79 11.11 -1.79
N TYR A 105 -1.60 10.49 -2.67
CA TYR A 105 -2.16 9.17 -2.38
C TYR A 105 -1.10 8.08 -2.31
N VAL A 106 -0.10 8.10 -3.20
CA VAL A 106 1.04 7.16 -3.14
C VAL A 106 1.78 7.28 -1.81
N LEU A 107 2.18 8.50 -1.44
CA LEU A 107 2.91 8.75 -0.20
C LEU A 107 2.08 8.35 1.03
N SER A 108 0.78 8.63 1.02
CA SER A 108 -0.13 8.25 2.10
C SER A 108 -0.27 6.74 2.24
N ALA A 109 -0.51 6.01 1.13
CA ALA A 109 -0.62 4.56 1.14
C ALA A 109 0.68 3.90 1.63
N LEU A 110 1.83 4.37 1.14
CA LEU A 110 3.14 3.89 1.58
C LEU A 110 3.38 4.16 3.07
N ASN A 111 3.00 5.33 3.56
CA ASN A 111 3.14 5.67 4.97
C ASN A 111 2.33 4.72 5.85
N HIS A 112 1.09 4.44 5.49
CA HIS A 112 0.23 3.50 6.20
C HIS A 112 0.85 2.10 6.26
N ILE A 113 1.34 1.56 5.14
CA ILE A 113 2.00 0.25 5.11
C ILE A 113 3.24 0.25 6.03
N LEU A 114 4.06 1.29 5.98
CA LEU A 114 5.27 1.40 6.81
C LEU A 114 4.95 1.53 8.31
N ILE A 115 3.89 2.24 8.67
CA ILE A 115 3.42 2.33 10.06
C ILE A 115 2.96 0.94 10.51
N ALA A 116 2.19 0.22 9.70
CA ALA A 116 1.75 -1.14 10.02
C ALA A 116 2.96 -2.07 10.28
N TYR A 117 4.01 -1.98 9.46
CA TYR A 117 5.27 -2.69 9.70
C TYR A 117 5.98 -2.28 10.99
N SER A 118 5.97 -1.00 11.35
CA SER A 118 6.68 -0.50 12.54
C SER A 118 6.19 -1.10 13.86
N PHE A 119 4.97 -1.63 13.90
CA PHE A 119 4.43 -2.34 15.07
C PHE A 119 5.01 -3.76 15.24
N ASN A 120 5.63 -4.32 14.20
CA ASN A 120 6.17 -5.68 14.20
C ASN A 120 7.70 -5.74 14.31
N PHE A 121 8.39 -4.60 14.29
CA PHE A 121 9.86 -4.53 14.25
C PHE A 121 10.46 -3.47 15.17
N GLU A 122 11.66 -3.72 15.68
CA GLU A 122 12.46 -2.69 16.35
C GLU A 122 12.99 -1.66 15.33
N ASN A 123 12.82 -0.38 15.67
CA ASN A 123 12.50 0.75 14.78
C ASN A 123 13.49 1.13 13.65
N GLN A 124 14.73 0.62 13.59
CA GLN A 124 15.73 1.18 12.66
C GLN A 124 16.11 0.27 11.48
N LEU A 125 16.04 -1.05 11.64
CA LEU A 125 16.45 -1.97 10.58
C LEU A 125 15.35 -2.17 9.53
N PHE A 126 14.08 -2.21 9.94
CA PHE A 126 12.97 -2.46 9.02
C PHE A 126 12.83 -1.33 7.99
N LEU A 127 12.94 -0.07 8.40
CA LEU A 127 12.68 1.06 7.48
C LEU A 127 13.69 1.08 6.33
N LYS A 128 14.96 0.74 6.60
CA LYS A 128 15.98 0.61 5.55
C LYS A 128 15.69 -0.57 4.62
N GLN A 129 15.27 -1.71 5.15
CA GLN A 129 14.94 -2.89 4.36
C GLN A 129 13.74 -2.62 3.43
N GLU A 130 12.68 -2.03 3.97
CA GLU A 130 11.48 -1.72 3.21
C GLU A 130 11.69 -0.55 2.23
N ASP A 131 12.51 0.46 2.56
CA ASP A 131 12.90 1.49 1.59
C ASP A 131 13.67 0.89 0.41
N ASN A 132 14.62 -0.03 0.65
CA ASN A 132 15.32 -0.73 -0.43
C ASN A 132 14.37 -1.55 -1.32
N PHE A 133 13.40 -2.24 -0.71
CA PHE A 133 12.38 -2.97 -1.46
C PHE A 133 11.54 -2.02 -2.33
N LEU A 134 11.09 -0.89 -1.79
CA LEU A 134 10.33 0.12 -2.52
C LEU A 134 11.14 0.77 -3.65
N LEU A 135 12.44 1.04 -3.43
CA LEU A 135 13.33 1.52 -4.49
C LEU A 135 13.40 0.53 -5.66
N SER A 136 13.47 -0.77 -5.39
CA SER A 136 13.47 -1.79 -6.46
C SER A 136 12.16 -1.79 -7.26
N ILE A 137 11.03 -1.48 -6.62
CA ILE A 137 9.75 -1.27 -7.32
C ILE A 137 9.85 -0.04 -8.22
N LEU A 138 10.28 1.10 -7.68
CA LEU A 138 10.36 2.35 -8.46
C LEU A 138 11.29 2.22 -9.68
N GLU A 139 12.42 1.53 -9.54
CA GLU A 139 13.36 1.21 -10.62
C GLU A 139 12.68 0.35 -11.70
N LYS A 140 12.03 -0.75 -11.30
CA LYS A 140 11.32 -1.66 -12.20
C LYS A 140 10.25 -0.94 -13.04
N TYR A 141 9.58 0.05 -12.46
CA TYR A 141 8.52 0.82 -13.12
C TYR A 141 9.00 2.17 -13.68
N GLN A 142 10.31 2.41 -13.77
CA GLN A 142 10.94 3.58 -14.40
C GLN A 142 10.37 4.91 -13.90
N ILE A 143 10.20 5.03 -12.58
CA ILE A 143 9.65 6.23 -11.96
C ILE A 143 10.66 7.38 -11.94
N TYR A 144 11.95 7.06 -11.88
CA TYR A 144 13.09 7.97 -11.93
C TYR A 144 14.16 7.48 -12.91
#